data_AF-A0A2D8RBN1-F1
#
_entry.id   AF-A0A2D8RBN1-F1
#
_cell.length_a   1.000
_cell.length_b   1.000
_cell.length_c   1.000
_cell.angle_alpha   90.00
_cell.angle_beta   90.00
_cell.angle_gamma   90.00
#
_symmetry.space_group_name_H-M   'P 1'
#
loop_
_entity.id
_entity.type
_entity.pdbx_description
1 polymer ?
#
loop_
_entity_poly.entity_id
_entity_poly.type
_entity_poly.pdbx_seq_one_letter_code
_entity_poly.pdbx_strand_id
1 'polypeptide(L)'
;MNSELTAESLELFHPLYRLSRAQRVLLASRGGRVSLEPGDTRRGSEESGKQVLFLLMGEVELQSPELPRVRLTAGEHAARNPLRLADGDLLTATSAARLLLVDDLELTQLMKQAPQPNFSKDASVVGDGAGKELDVTDAADEASQGYRIVIQISRDLQNRCLSLPSLPLAADRIRRAAADPECDVGRIADIVQTDPAITAKLIYAVNSPLFRGFRKIESCRDAVVRLGVETTRQLVALFTVRELFTTRHETLRLRMEKLWQHSIEVGTLASVIAERVPGVSPGQALLAGLLHDIGAIPVIQQAADLPAARRHDDLLEHLITDLREEVGVAVLREWDFPDSVVASVEHAERFTGDFSEAVPLCADIVTLAQVHAFIGTPEQASLPPMNRIPAFQRLARFNITPQESLNIIELARAQSATVFEVTG
;
A
#
# COMPACT_ATOMS: atom_id res chain seq x y z
N MET A 1 17.22 0.60 -28.40
CA MET A 1 17.69 1.93 -27.96
C MET A 1 18.60 1.72 -26.76
N ASN A 2 19.82 2.25 -26.79
CA ASN A 2 20.71 2.31 -25.63
C ASN A 2 20.08 3.26 -24.61
N SER A 3 19.32 2.76 -23.64
CA SER A 3 19.08 3.52 -22.42
C SER A 3 20.37 3.46 -21.62
N GLU A 4 21.13 4.56 -21.63
CA GLU A 4 22.20 4.73 -20.66
C GLU A 4 21.58 4.64 -19.26
N LEU A 5 22.22 3.88 -18.36
CA LEU A 5 21.81 3.78 -16.98
C LEU A 5 22.04 5.14 -16.32
N THR A 6 20.99 5.96 -16.20
CA THR A 6 21.07 7.30 -15.61
C THR A 6 20.76 7.25 -14.11
N ALA A 7 21.23 8.26 -13.37
CA ALA A 7 20.85 8.41 -11.96
C ALA A 7 19.34 8.55 -11.75
N GLU A 8 18.62 9.08 -12.74
CA GLU A 8 17.15 9.20 -12.75
C GLU A 8 16.49 7.82 -12.91
N SER A 9 17.04 6.94 -13.75
CA SER A 9 16.49 5.57 -13.89
C SER A 9 16.58 4.76 -12.59
N LEU A 10 17.58 5.04 -11.76
CA LEU A 10 17.76 4.38 -10.47
C LEU A 10 16.85 4.94 -9.36
N GLU A 11 16.17 6.06 -9.58
CA GLU A 11 15.16 6.57 -8.64
C GLU A 11 13.91 5.69 -8.57
N LEU A 12 13.71 4.84 -9.56
CA LEU A 12 12.56 3.95 -9.63
C LEU A 12 12.76 2.66 -8.82
N PHE A 13 13.94 2.39 -8.28
CA PHE A 13 14.27 1.13 -7.61
C PHE A 13 14.38 1.31 -6.10
N HIS A 14 13.82 0.37 -5.33
CA HIS A 14 14.00 0.31 -3.88
C HIS A 14 15.30 -0.44 -3.54
N PRO A 15 16.18 0.07 -2.68
CA PRO A 15 16.13 1.35 -1.95
C PRO A 15 16.87 2.49 -2.67
N LEU A 16 17.28 2.31 -3.93
CA LEU A 16 18.18 3.21 -4.66
C LEU A 16 17.62 4.65 -4.79
N TYR A 17 16.31 4.83 -4.74
CA TYR A 17 15.65 6.14 -4.66
C TYR A 17 16.13 6.98 -3.46
N ARG A 18 16.59 6.35 -2.38
CA ARG A 18 17.09 7.04 -1.17
C ARG A 18 18.49 7.63 -1.33
N LEU A 19 19.27 7.12 -2.27
CA LEU A 19 20.61 7.63 -2.50
C LEU A 19 20.56 9.10 -2.92
N SER A 20 21.59 9.87 -2.60
CA SER A 20 21.74 11.18 -3.25
C SER A 20 21.93 10.98 -4.76
N ARG A 21 21.60 12.00 -5.56
CA ARG A 21 21.88 11.98 -7.01
C ARG A 21 23.34 11.61 -7.29
N ALA A 22 24.28 12.12 -6.49
CA ALA A 22 25.71 11.81 -6.61
C ALA A 22 26.01 10.32 -6.37
N GLN A 23 25.41 9.72 -5.34
CA GLN A 23 25.55 8.30 -5.04
C GLN A 23 24.89 7.41 -6.12
N ARG A 24 23.74 7.81 -6.68
CA ARG A 24 23.14 7.11 -7.82
C ARG A 24 24.00 7.18 -9.07
N VAL A 25 24.61 8.35 -9.36
CA VAL A 25 25.59 8.46 -10.46
C VAL A 25 26.77 7.52 -10.22
N LEU A 26 27.29 7.47 -8.99
CA LEU A 26 28.40 6.60 -8.64
C LEU A 26 28.03 5.12 -8.85
N LEU A 27 26.87 4.70 -8.33
CA LEU A 27 26.37 3.34 -8.46
C LEU A 27 26.05 2.98 -9.91
N ALA A 28 25.53 3.93 -10.71
CA ALA A 28 25.32 3.73 -12.13
C ALA A 28 26.63 3.56 -12.92
N SER A 29 27.72 4.19 -12.46
CA SER A 29 29.04 4.10 -13.09
C SER A 29 29.84 2.86 -12.67
N ARG A 30 29.70 2.43 -11.42
CA ARG A 30 30.49 1.36 -10.80
C ARG A 30 29.78 0.00 -10.74
N GLY A 31 28.45 0.01 -10.71
CA GLY A 31 27.66 -1.22 -10.65
C GLY A 31 27.97 -2.14 -11.82
N GLY A 32 28.12 -3.43 -11.52
CA GLY A 32 28.26 -4.47 -12.53
C GLY A 32 27.03 -4.51 -13.43
N ARG A 33 27.21 -4.90 -14.68
CA ARG A 33 26.09 -5.07 -15.63
C ARG A 33 26.05 -6.51 -16.10
N VAL A 34 24.86 -7.10 -16.04
CA VAL A 34 24.60 -8.43 -16.56
C VAL A 34 23.60 -8.29 -17.70
N SER A 35 23.94 -8.83 -18.86
CA SER A 35 23.02 -8.97 -19.99
C SER A 35 22.72 -10.45 -20.14
N LEU A 36 21.44 -10.79 -20.23
CA LEU A 36 20.95 -12.15 -20.42
C LEU A 36 20.14 -12.18 -21.72
N GLU A 37 20.43 -13.15 -22.58
CA GLU A 37 19.62 -13.44 -23.75
C GLU A 37 18.44 -14.36 -23.38
N PRO A 38 17.36 -14.41 -24.19
CA PRO A 38 16.23 -15.29 -23.91
C PRO A 38 16.68 -16.76 -23.75
N GLY A 39 16.35 -17.36 -22.61
CA GLY A 39 16.74 -18.71 -22.21
C GLY A 39 18.00 -18.79 -21.35
N ASP A 40 18.76 -17.70 -21.20
CA ASP A 40 19.91 -17.68 -20.30
C ASP A 40 19.46 -17.81 -18.84
N THR A 41 20.20 -18.63 -18.08
CA THR A 41 19.91 -18.87 -16.67
C THR A 41 21.08 -18.46 -15.78
N ARG A 42 20.78 -17.77 -14.68
CA ARG A 42 21.73 -17.48 -13.60
C ARG A 42 21.31 -18.23 -12.35
N ARG A 43 22.22 -19.02 -11.78
CA ARG A 43 21.99 -19.72 -10.51
C ARG A 43 22.47 -18.87 -9.34
N GLY A 44 21.72 -18.91 -8.25
CA GLY A 44 22.19 -18.45 -6.96
C GLY A 44 23.27 -19.37 -6.41
N SER A 45 24.22 -18.78 -5.70
CA SER A 45 25.34 -19.43 -5.03
C SER A 45 25.65 -18.63 -3.77
N GLU A 46 26.44 -19.17 -2.83
CA GLU A 46 26.90 -18.41 -1.65
C GLU A 46 27.57 -17.08 -2.02
N GLU A 47 28.27 -17.02 -3.16
CA GLU A 47 28.91 -15.82 -3.68
C GLU A 47 27.91 -14.86 -4.34
N SER A 48 26.86 -15.39 -4.97
CA SER A 48 25.74 -14.60 -5.51
C SER A 48 24.83 -14.03 -4.42
N GLY A 49 24.80 -14.62 -3.23
CA GLY A 49 24.06 -14.10 -2.08
C GLY A 49 24.59 -12.76 -1.55
N LYS A 50 25.85 -12.44 -1.87
CA LYS A 50 26.51 -11.15 -1.56
C LYS A 50 26.24 -10.07 -2.62
N GLN A 51 25.51 -10.41 -3.67
CA GLN A 51 25.21 -9.50 -4.78
C GLN A 51 23.70 -9.23 -4.81
N VAL A 52 23.35 -8.00 -5.13
CA VAL A 52 21.98 -7.55 -5.30
C VAL A 52 21.75 -7.22 -6.76
N LEU A 53 20.71 -7.78 -7.35
CA LEU A 53 20.35 -7.61 -8.74
C LEU A 53 19.15 -6.68 -8.86
N PHE A 54 19.16 -5.76 -9.83
CA PHE A 54 18.00 -4.93 -10.17
C PHE A 54 17.65 -5.14 -11.63
N LEU A 55 16.39 -5.47 -11.94
CA LEU A 55 15.94 -5.71 -13.31
C LEU A 55 15.69 -4.38 -14.03
N LEU A 56 16.61 -4.00 -14.90
CA LEU A 56 16.57 -2.71 -15.61
C LEU A 56 15.68 -2.78 -16.85
N MET A 57 15.76 -3.89 -17.59
CA MET A 57 15.02 -4.12 -18.83
C MET A 57 14.76 -5.61 -19.03
N GLY A 58 13.72 -5.93 -19.80
CA GLY A 58 13.34 -7.28 -20.18
C GLY A 58 12.48 -7.98 -19.14
N GLU A 59 12.38 -9.29 -19.28
CA GLU A 59 11.56 -10.17 -18.44
C GLU A 59 12.41 -11.33 -17.93
N VAL A 60 12.23 -11.65 -16.65
CA VAL A 60 12.90 -12.76 -16.00
C VAL A 60 11.91 -13.60 -15.19
N GLU A 61 12.17 -14.88 -15.09
CA GLU A 61 11.44 -15.83 -14.28
C GLU A 61 12.35 -16.34 -13.17
N LEU A 62 11.98 -16.09 -11.92
CA LEU A 62 12.67 -16.59 -10.73
C LEU A 62 12.02 -17.90 -10.29
N GLN A 63 12.83 -18.93 -10.12
CA GLN A 63 12.43 -20.24 -9.62
C GLN A 63 13.28 -20.62 -8.40
N SER A 64 12.64 -20.78 -7.25
CA SER A 64 13.27 -21.31 -6.03
C SER A 64 12.88 -22.78 -5.80
N PRO A 65 13.71 -23.60 -5.09
CA PRO A 65 13.52 -25.05 -4.98
C PRO A 65 12.17 -25.53 -4.42
N GLU A 66 11.50 -24.71 -3.61
CA GLU A 66 10.23 -25.05 -2.95
C GLU A 66 9.07 -24.09 -3.26
N LEU A 67 9.25 -23.19 -4.23
CA LEU A 67 8.31 -22.09 -4.48
C LEU A 67 7.81 -22.05 -5.93
N PRO A 68 6.62 -21.50 -6.17
CA PRO A 68 6.12 -21.30 -7.52
C PRO A 68 7.03 -20.33 -8.29
N ARG A 69 7.07 -20.50 -9.62
CA ARG A 69 7.80 -19.61 -10.51
C ARG A 69 7.17 -18.21 -10.50
N VAL A 70 8.02 -17.20 -10.39
CA VAL A 70 7.61 -15.79 -10.36
C VAL A 70 8.15 -15.09 -11.59
N ARG A 71 7.26 -14.53 -12.41
CA ARG A 71 7.65 -13.70 -13.55
C ARG A 71 7.76 -12.25 -13.12
N LEU A 72 8.82 -11.59 -13.55
CA LEU A 72 9.10 -10.19 -13.29
C LEU A 72 9.36 -9.48 -14.61
N THR A 73 8.59 -8.43 -14.89
CA THR A 73 8.76 -7.58 -16.08
C THR A 73 9.35 -6.24 -15.67
N ALA A 74 10.41 -5.81 -16.34
CA ALA A 74 11.03 -4.51 -16.06
C ALA A 74 10.00 -3.37 -16.17
N GLY A 75 9.98 -2.49 -15.18
CA GLY A 75 9.04 -1.37 -15.07
C GLY A 75 7.83 -1.66 -14.18
N GLU A 76 7.47 -2.93 -13.97
CA GLU A 76 6.48 -3.33 -12.97
C GLU A 76 7.01 -3.09 -11.55
N HIS A 77 6.10 -2.87 -10.59
CA HIS A 77 6.46 -2.58 -9.21
C HIS A 77 7.32 -3.68 -8.58
N ALA A 78 6.95 -4.95 -8.77
CA ALA A 78 7.70 -6.10 -8.24
C ALA A 78 9.15 -6.18 -8.78
N ALA A 79 9.41 -5.65 -9.98
CA ALA A 79 10.73 -5.60 -10.59
C ALA A 79 11.60 -4.43 -10.11
N ARG A 80 11.01 -3.46 -9.38
CA ARG A 80 11.74 -2.34 -8.75
C ARG A 80 12.47 -2.75 -7.48
N ASN A 81 12.13 -3.92 -6.94
CA ASN A 81 12.74 -4.49 -5.76
C ASN A 81 14.06 -5.19 -6.05
N PRO A 82 14.96 -5.25 -5.05
CA PRO A 82 16.21 -5.96 -5.19
C PRO A 82 15.95 -7.47 -5.29
N LEU A 83 16.57 -8.10 -6.28
CA LEU A 83 16.55 -9.56 -6.47
C LEU A 83 17.82 -10.15 -5.85
N ARG A 84 17.65 -11.13 -4.97
CA ARG A 84 18.75 -11.91 -4.42
C ARG A 84 18.54 -13.39 -4.58
N LEU A 85 19.40 -13.98 -5.38
CA LEU A 85 19.43 -15.42 -5.62
C LEU A 85 20.08 -16.11 -4.43
N ALA A 86 19.26 -16.79 -3.62
CA ALA A 86 19.71 -17.72 -2.59
C ALA A 86 20.31 -18.98 -3.23
N ASP A 87 20.98 -19.79 -2.42
CA ASP A 87 21.53 -21.05 -2.91
C ASP A 87 20.41 -21.97 -3.44
N GLY A 88 20.55 -22.42 -4.68
CA GLY A 88 19.52 -23.19 -5.39
C GLY A 88 18.48 -22.38 -6.18
N ASP A 89 18.45 -21.05 -6.06
CA ASP A 89 17.58 -20.21 -6.90
C ASP A 89 18.05 -20.21 -8.37
N LEU A 90 17.11 -20.13 -9.29
CA LEU A 90 17.35 -20.04 -10.72
C LEU A 90 16.60 -18.84 -11.30
N LEU A 91 17.35 -17.88 -11.84
CA LEU A 91 16.80 -16.75 -12.59
C LEU A 91 16.96 -17.02 -14.09
N THR A 92 15.86 -17.10 -14.82
CA THR A 92 15.84 -17.38 -16.26
C THR A 92 15.31 -16.19 -17.01
N ALA A 93 16.04 -15.70 -18.02
CA ALA A 93 15.54 -14.62 -18.87
C ALA A 93 14.51 -15.15 -19.87
N THR A 94 13.28 -14.64 -19.84
CA THR A 94 12.23 -15.00 -20.82
C THR A 94 12.28 -14.10 -22.06
N SER A 95 12.86 -12.91 -21.92
CA SER A 95 13.23 -12.01 -23.01
C SER A 95 14.63 -11.45 -22.77
N ALA A 96 15.19 -10.68 -23.72
CA ALA A 96 16.50 -10.06 -23.54
C ALA A 96 16.47 -9.12 -22.33
N ALA A 97 17.18 -9.49 -21.27
CA ALA A 97 17.11 -8.83 -19.97
C ALA A 97 18.45 -8.17 -19.60
N ARG A 98 18.38 -7.00 -18.97
CA ARG A 98 19.55 -6.30 -18.42
C ARG A 98 19.36 -6.09 -16.94
N LEU A 99 20.37 -6.47 -16.17
CA LEU A 99 20.37 -6.33 -14.72
C LEU A 99 21.56 -5.48 -14.26
N LEU A 100 21.30 -4.64 -13.26
CA LEU A 100 22.34 -3.99 -12.48
C LEU A 100 22.74 -4.92 -11.35
N LEU A 101 24.03 -5.12 -11.17
CA LEU A 101 24.60 -5.92 -10.12
C LEU A 101 25.36 -5.01 -9.17
N VAL A 102 24.93 -4.99 -7.91
CA VAL A 102 25.55 -4.17 -6.86
C VAL A 102 26.04 -5.11 -5.77
N ASP A 103 27.28 -4.92 -5.32
CA ASP A 103 27.77 -5.62 -4.14
C ASP A 103 26.99 -5.18 -2.90
N ASP A 104 26.56 -6.13 -2.09
CA ASP A 104 25.74 -5.86 -0.92
C ASP A 104 26.46 -5.00 0.12
N LEU A 105 27.77 -5.19 0.30
CA LEU A 105 28.56 -4.38 1.21
C LEU A 105 28.67 -2.95 0.69
N GLU A 106 28.89 -2.77 -0.62
CA GLU A 106 28.92 -1.44 -1.24
C GLU A 106 27.56 -0.75 -1.14
N LEU A 107 26.47 -1.47 -1.42
CA LEU A 107 25.11 -0.94 -1.31
C LEU A 107 24.78 -0.55 0.14
N THR A 108 25.13 -1.40 1.10
CA THR A 108 24.96 -1.11 2.54
C THR A 108 25.77 0.12 2.95
N GLN A 109 27.01 0.28 2.49
CA GLN A 109 27.82 1.46 2.78
C GLN A 109 27.24 2.74 2.17
N LEU A 110 26.74 2.67 0.93
CA LEU A 110 26.08 3.79 0.28
C LEU A 110 24.78 4.17 0.98
N MET A 111 24.03 3.19 1.47
CA MET A 111 22.83 3.39 2.29
C MET A 111 23.15 4.05 3.64
N LYS A 112 24.21 3.62 4.33
CA LYS A 112 24.70 4.26 5.58
C LYS A 112 25.01 5.75 5.39
N GLN A 113 25.49 6.10 4.20
CA GLN A 113 25.85 7.48 3.82
C GLN A 113 24.75 8.20 3.06
N ALA A 114 23.61 7.55 2.80
CA ALA A 114 22.49 8.20 2.13
C ALA A 114 22.00 9.37 3.00
N PRO A 115 21.42 10.42 2.40
CA PRO A 115 20.72 11.43 3.17
C PRO A 115 19.75 10.72 4.11
N GLN A 116 20.08 10.75 5.40
CA GLN A 116 19.17 10.28 6.42
C GLN A 116 17.89 11.11 6.25
N PRO A 117 16.70 10.53 6.44
CA PRO A 117 15.51 11.35 6.64
C PRO A 117 15.87 12.37 7.71
N ASN A 118 15.46 13.63 7.54
CA ASN A 118 15.63 14.60 8.62
C ASN A 118 14.95 14.01 9.85
N PHE A 119 15.75 13.49 10.78
CA PHE A 119 15.32 13.12 12.11
C PHE A 119 14.82 14.42 12.73
N SER A 120 13.52 14.67 12.64
CA SER A 120 12.97 15.82 13.33
C SER A 120 13.22 15.58 14.81
N LYS A 121 13.81 16.58 15.47
CA LYS A 121 13.93 16.66 16.92
C LYS A 121 12.56 16.79 17.63
N ASP A 122 11.46 16.47 16.94
CA ASP A 122 10.10 16.75 17.38
C ASP A 122 9.37 15.51 17.91
N ALA A 123 10.07 14.39 18.13
CA ALA A 123 9.62 13.36 19.07
C ALA A 123 9.87 13.83 20.52
N SER A 124 9.21 14.91 20.92
CA SER A 124 9.21 15.39 22.31
C SER A 124 7.83 15.25 22.94
N VAL A 125 7.28 14.03 23.00
CA VAL A 125 6.23 13.70 23.98
C VAL A 125 6.43 12.29 24.54
N VAL A 126 6.97 12.28 25.76
CA VAL A 126 6.80 11.34 26.89
C VAL A 126 7.42 9.94 26.76
N GLY A 127 8.68 9.87 27.18
CA GLY A 127 9.30 8.69 27.76
C GLY A 127 10.37 9.15 28.74
N ASP A 128 10.05 9.17 30.03
CA ASP A 128 10.99 9.50 31.11
C ASP A 128 12.01 8.35 31.20
N GLY A 129 13.23 8.57 30.72
CA GLY A 129 14.25 7.54 30.63
C GLY A 129 15.57 8.06 30.06
N ALA A 130 16.46 8.46 30.96
CA ALA A 130 17.91 8.63 30.81
C ALA A 130 18.44 8.78 29.36
N GLY A 131 18.73 10.02 28.98
CA GLY A 131 19.49 10.32 27.76
C GLY A 131 20.82 9.57 27.74
N LYS A 132 20.92 8.58 26.85
CA LYS A 132 22.19 8.13 26.30
C LYS A 132 22.36 8.84 24.97
N GLU A 133 23.42 9.64 24.86
CA GLU A 133 23.98 10.01 23.56
C GLU A 133 24.22 8.72 22.78
N LEU A 134 23.44 8.53 21.71
CA LEU A 134 23.60 7.39 20.81
C LEU A 134 24.88 7.58 20.01
N ASP A 135 25.78 6.60 20.14
CA ASP A 135 27.04 6.56 19.42
C ASP A 135 26.75 6.41 17.91
N VAL A 136 27.39 7.21 17.07
CA VAL A 136 27.12 7.33 15.61
C VAL A 136 27.30 5.98 14.89
N THR A 137 28.05 5.07 15.51
CA THR A 137 28.31 3.70 15.06
C THR A 137 27.10 2.78 15.16
N ASP A 138 26.23 2.94 16.17
CA ASP A 138 25.05 2.09 16.37
C ASP A 138 23.97 2.38 15.32
N ALA A 139 23.72 3.66 15.00
CA ALA A 139 22.71 4.05 14.01
C ALA A 139 22.99 3.52 12.59
N ALA A 140 24.27 3.40 12.21
CA ALA A 140 24.66 2.89 10.90
C ALA A 140 24.44 1.37 10.78
N ASP A 141 24.74 0.61 11.83
CA ASP A 141 24.52 -0.84 11.86
C ASP A 141 23.03 -1.18 11.99
N GLU A 142 22.25 -0.33 12.66
CA GLU A 142 20.79 -0.47 12.78
C GLU A 142 20.07 -0.14 11.46
N ALA A 143 20.50 0.90 10.73
CA ALA A 143 20.01 1.17 9.36
C ALA A 143 20.32 0.02 8.40
N SER A 144 21.46 -0.66 8.59
CA SER A 144 21.84 -1.85 7.83
C SER A 144 21.00 -3.07 8.18
N GLN A 145 20.62 -3.25 9.45
CA GLN A 145 19.66 -4.29 9.86
C GLN A 145 18.27 -4.01 9.28
N GLY A 146 17.84 -2.76 9.29
CA GLY A 146 16.59 -2.33 8.68
C GLY A 146 16.50 -2.64 7.19
N TYR A 147 17.58 -2.35 6.48
CA TYR A 147 17.71 -2.69 5.06
C TYR A 147 17.66 -4.19 4.78
N ARG A 148 18.33 -5.01 5.61
CA ARG A 148 18.24 -6.48 5.52
C ARG A 148 16.82 -6.99 5.73
N ILE A 149 16.02 -6.31 6.55
CA ILE A 149 14.61 -6.65 6.77
C ILE A 149 13.76 -6.30 5.55
N VAL A 150 13.94 -5.12 4.94
CA VAL A 150 13.26 -4.76 3.69
C VAL A 150 13.50 -5.84 2.63
N ILE A 151 14.77 -6.22 2.43
CA ILE A 151 15.14 -7.27 1.47
C ILE A 151 14.50 -8.62 1.84
N GLN A 152 14.49 -8.99 3.12
CA GLN A 152 13.92 -10.26 3.56
C GLN A 152 12.41 -10.27 3.33
N ILE A 153 11.70 -9.20 3.68
CA ILE A 153 10.25 -9.12 3.47
C ILE A 153 9.90 -9.02 1.99
N SER A 154 10.62 -8.22 1.19
CA SER A 154 10.45 -8.19 -0.28
C SER A 154 10.68 -9.57 -0.88
N ARG A 155 11.71 -10.29 -0.42
CA ARG A 155 11.95 -11.68 -0.84
C ARG A 155 10.81 -12.58 -0.42
N ASP A 156 10.36 -12.54 0.83
CA ASP A 156 9.28 -13.39 1.34
C ASP A 156 7.96 -13.09 0.61
N LEU A 157 7.73 -11.84 0.23
CA LEU A 157 6.59 -11.42 -0.58
C LEU A 157 6.68 -11.93 -2.02
N GLN A 158 7.83 -11.74 -2.68
CA GLN A 158 8.11 -12.30 -4.02
C GLN A 158 7.94 -13.82 -4.03
N ASN A 159 8.41 -14.47 -2.97
CA ASN A 159 8.35 -15.91 -2.77
C ASN A 159 6.96 -16.41 -2.35
N ARG A 160 5.98 -15.53 -2.12
CA ARG A 160 4.67 -15.85 -1.51
C ARG A 160 4.79 -16.58 -0.16
N CYS A 161 5.91 -16.40 0.53
CA CYS A 161 6.16 -16.89 1.88
C CYS A 161 5.69 -15.90 2.95
N LEU A 162 5.34 -14.66 2.56
CA LEU A 162 4.73 -13.72 3.49
C LEU A 162 3.38 -14.28 3.94
N SER A 163 3.20 -14.43 5.25
CA SER A 163 1.92 -14.82 5.82
C SER A 163 0.91 -13.68 5.63
N LEU A 164 0.25 -13.66 4.48
CA LEU A 164 -0.83 -12.72 4.19
C LEU A 164 -2.00 -12.95 5.15
N PRO A 165 -2.68 -11.88 5.59
CA PRO A 165 -3.90 -12.05 6.36
C PRO A 165 -4.89 -12.88 5.54
N SER A 166 -5.50 -13.88 6.18
CA SER A 166 -6.62 -14.58 5.59
C SER A 166 -7.85 -13.65 5.61
N LEU A 167 -8.60 -13.63 4.51
CA LEU A 167 -9.89 -12.95 4.49
C LEU A 167 -10.79 -13.59 5.57
N PRO A 168 -11.37 -12.82 6.51
CA PRO A 168 -12.25 -13.40 7.51
C PRO A 168 -13.42 -14.14 6.85
N LEU A 169 -13.84 -15.28 7.41
CA LEU A 169 -14.84 -16.17 6.80
C LEU A 169 -16.16 -15.45 6.47
N ALA A 170 -16.55 -14.46 7.29
CA ALA A 170 -17.71 -13.62 7.03
C ALA A 170 -17.52 -12.78 5.75
N ALA A 171 -16.36 -12.14 5.57
CA ALA A 171 -16.04 -11.42 4.35
C ALA A 171 -16.03 -12.32 3.13
N ASP A 172 -15.47 -13.53 3.19
CA ASP A 172 -15.46 -14.41 2.00
C ASP A 172 -16.87 -14.83 1.60
N ARG A 173 -17.74 -15.15 2.57
CA ARG A 173 -19.16 -15.48 2.28
C ARG A 173 -19.90 -14.31 1.64
N ILE A 174 -19.72 -13.10 2.17
CA ILE A 174 -20.36 -11.91 1.63
C ILE A 174 -19.76 -11.53 0.28
N ARG A 175 -18.43 -11.61 0.11
CA ARG A 175 -17.74 -11.36 -1.17
C ARG A 175 -18.24 -12.31 -2.25
N ARG A 176 -18.33 -13.62 -1.99
CA ARG A 176 -18.88 -14.59 -2.95
C ARG A 176 -20.33 -14.29 -3.32
N ALA A 177 -21.12 -13.86 -2.34
CA ALA A 177 -22.49 -13.41 -2.58
C ALA A 177 -22.55 -12.10 -3.38
N ALA A 178 -21.57 -11.23 -3.19
CA ALA A 178 -21.44 -9.96 -3.87
C ALA A 178 -21.02 -10.12 -5.33
N ALA A 179 -20.18 -11.11 -5.62
CA ALA A 179 -19.72 -11.45 -6.96
C ALA A 179 -20.77 -12.18 -7.81
N ASP A 180 -21.87 -12.65 -7.21
CA ASP A 180 -22.98 -13.30 -7.93
C ASP A 180 -23.85 -12.22 -8.62
N PRO A 181 -23.88 -12.16 -9.97
CA PRO A 181 -24.69 -11.18 -10.71
C PRO A 181 -26.20 -11.43 -10.56
N GLU A 182 -26.62 -12.62 -10.14
CA GLU A 182 -28.02 -12.96 -9.86
C GLU A 182 -28.42 -12.69 -8.40
N CYS A 183 -27.54 -12.04 -7.62
CA CYS A 183 -27.79 -11.77 -6.21
C CYS A 183 -28.79 -10.61 -6.04
N ASP A 184 -30.02 -10.94 -5.66
CA ASP A 184 -31.06 -9.97 -5.36
C ASP A 184 -31.00 -9.46 -3.91
N VAL A 185 -31.87 -8.49 -3.61
CA VAL A 185 -32.01 -7.89 -2.27
C VAL A 185 -32.29 -8.95 -1.19
N GLY A 186 -33.08 -9.97 -1.50
CA GLY A 186 -33.44 -11.02 -0.54
C GLY A 186 -32.23 -11.87 -0.18
N ARG A 187 -31.48 -12.30 -1.20
CA ARG A 187 -30.30 -13.13 -1.03
C ARG A 187 -29.19 -12.44 -0.25
N ILE A 188 -28.94 -11.15 -0.51
CA ILE A 188 -28.00 -10.36 0.32
C ILE A 188 -28.50 -10.26 1.74
N ALA A 189 -29.78 -9.93 1.96
CA ALA A 189 -30.32 -9.80 3.30
C ALA A 189 -30.19 -11.10 4.10
N ASP A 190 -30.43 -12.25 3.47
CA ASP A 190 -30.31 -13.57 4.10
C ASP A 190 -28.86 -13.87 4.50
N ILE A 191 -27.90 -13.50 3.65
CA ILE A 191 -26.47 -13.73 3.91
C ILE A 191 -25.97 -12.82 5.01
N VAL A 192 -26.34 -11.54 5.01
CA VAL A 192 -26.00 -10.60 6.10
C VAL A 192 -26.60 -11.08 7.42
N GLN A 193 -27.85 -11.57 7.41
CA GLN A 193 -28.53 -12.10 8.59
C GLN A 193 -27.86 -13.33 9.21
N THR A 194 -26.97 -14.03 8.48
CA THR A 194 -26.18 -15.12 9.07
C THR A 194 -25.19 -14.65 10.12
N ASP A 195 -24.84 -13.37 10.11
CA ASP A 195 -23.95 -12.73 11.08
C ASP A 195 -24.69 -11.61 11.84
N PRO A 196 -25.04 -11.84 13.11
CA PRO A 196 -25.74 -10.85 13.93
C PRO A 196 -24.96 -9.54 14.13
N ALA A 197 -23.63 -9.58 14.16
CA ALA A 197 -22.80 -8.40 14.35
C ALA A 197 -22.80 -7.53 13.10
N ILE A 198 -22.62 -8.14 11.92
CA ILE A 198 -22.71 -7.44 10.63
C ILE A 198 -24.13 -6.91 10.41
N THR A 199 -25.16 -7.68 10.77
CA THR A 199 -26.56 -7.24 10.67
C THR A 199 -26.82 -6.01 11.53
N ALA A 200 -26.35 -6.00 12.78
CA ALA A 200 -26.48 -4.86 13.67
C ALA A 200 -25.73 -3.62 13.12
N LYS A 201 -24.50 -3.81 12.63
CA LYS A 201 -23.71 -2.75 11.99
C LYS A 201 -24.41 -2.18 10.74
N LEU A 202 -25.02 -3.02 9.91
CA LEU A 202 -25.77 -2.58 8.73
C LEU A 202 -27.03 -1.78 9.11
N ILE A 203 -27.79 -2.24 10.12
CA ILE A 203 -28.96 -1.51 10.63
C ILE A 203 -28.54 -0.18 11.26
N TYR A 204 -27.43 -0.14 11.98
CA TYR A 204 -26.88 1.09 12.51
C TYR A 204 -26.44 2.05 11.39
N ALA A 205 -25.72 1.54 10.39
CA ALA A 205 -25.27 2.29 9.21
C ALA A 205 -26.42 2.94 8.45
N VAL A 206 -27.47 2.19 8.08
CA VAL A 206 -28.59 2.72 7.29
C VAL A 206 -29.39 3.81 8.02
N ASN A 207 -29.28 3.87 9.36
CA ASN A 207 -29.91 4.88 10.21
C ASN A 207 -28.97 6.05 10.57
N SER A 208 -27.71 5.99 10.15
CA SER A 208 -26.73 7.05 10.39
C SER A 208 -27.03 8.30 9.54
N PRO A 209 -26.55 9.50 9.91
CA PRO A 209 -26.76 10.73 9.13
C PRO A 209 -26.43 10.61 7.63
N LEU A 210 -25.47 9.75 7.28
CA LEU A 210 -25.02 9.50 5.92
C LEU A 210 -26.09 8.78 5.07
N PHE A 211 -26.83 7.84 5.66
CA PHE A 211 -27.79 6.99 4.94
C PHE A 211 -29.23 7.12 5.43
N ARG A 212 -29.51 7.88 6.49
CA ARG A 212 -30.84 7.99 7.12
C ARG A 212 -31.86 8.65 6.20
N GLY A 213 -33.12 8.35 6.46
CA GLY A 213 -34.25 8.85 5.70
C GLY A 213 -35.34 9.27 6.64
N PHE A 214 -36.54 9.51 6.11
CA PHE A 214 -37.66 9.99 6.92
C PHE A 214 -38.14 8.98 7.98
N ARG A 215 -37.87 7.68 7.79
CA ARG A 215 -38.23 6.61 8.72
C ARG A 215 -37.01 5.81 9.15
N LYS A 216 -37.00 5.43 10.43
CA LYS A 216 -36.02 4.51 11.01
C LYS A 216 -36.24 3.10 10.46
N ILE A 217 -35.14 2.43 10.13
CA ILE A 217 -35.12 1.05 9.62
C ILE A 217 -34.76 0.10 10.76
N GLU A 218 -35.49 -1.02 10.88
CA GLU A 218 -35.27 -2.01 11.94
C GLU A 218 -35.08 -3.44 11.40
N SER A 219 -35.26 -3.66 10.09
CA SER A 219 -35.04 -4.96 9.46
C SER A 219 -33.85 -4.93 8.50
N CYS A 220 -33.10 -6.03 8.43
CA CYS A 220 -31.98 -6.17 7.51
C CYS A 220 -32.43 -6.03 6.05
N ARG A 221 -33.56 -6.67 5.69
CA ARG A 221 -34.11 -6.58 4.33
C ARG A 221 -34.45 -5.14 3.94
N ASP A 222 -35.10 -4.39 4.82
CA ASP A 222 -35.40 -2.97 4.53
C ASP A 222 -34.13 -2.12 4.47
N ALA A 223 -33.09 -2.48 5.23
CA ALA A 223 -31.78 -1.84 5.12
C ALA A 223 -31.16 -2.06 3.73
N VAL A 224 -31.18 -3.30 3.23
CA VAL A 224 -30.68 -3.64 1.87
C VAL A 224 -31.51 -2.96 0.78
N VAL A 225 -32.84 -2.92 0.91
CA VAL A 225 -33.73 -2.21 -0.04
C VAL A 225 -33.33 -0.73 -0.13
N ARG A 226 -33.03 -0.12 1.01
CA ARG A 226 -32.78 1.31 1.13
C ARG A 226 -31.39 1.72 0.67
N LEU A 227 -30.38 0.94 1.07
CA LEU A 227 -29.00 1.14 0.64
C LEU A 227 -28.80 0.70 -0.81
N GLY A 228 -29.61 -0.24 -1.27
CA GLY A 228 -29.35 -0.99 -2.50
C GLY A 228 -28.36 -2.13 -2.26
N VAL A 229 -28.35 -3.07 -3.21
CA VAL A 229 -27.49 -4.25 -3.21
C VAL A 229 -26.01 -3.85 -3.16
N GLU A 230 -25.60 -2.91 -4.01
CA GLU A 230 -24.19 -2.55 -4.17
C GLU A 230 -23.59 -1.84 -2.95
N THR A 231 -24.27 -0.82 -2.42
CA THR A 231 -23.81 -0.14 -1.19
C THR A 231 -23.82 -1.08 0.01
N THR A 232 -24.77 -2.01 0.08
CA THR A 232 -24.75 -3.03 1.15
C THR A 232 -23.51 -3.91 1.05
N ARG A 233 -23.15 -4.38 -0.15
CA ARG A 233 -21.92 -5.17 -0.37
C ARG A 233 -20.68 -4.43 0.14
N GLN A 234 -20.57 -3.14 -0.21
CA GLN A 234 -19.43 -2.30 0.15
C GLN A 234 -19.35 -2.07 1.67
N LEU A 235 -20.48 -1.78 2.33
CA LEU A 235 -20.53 -1.62 3.79
C LEU A 235 -20.19 -2.91 4.53
N VAL A 236 -20.68 -4.04 4.04
CA VAL A 236 -20.39 -5.32 4.68
C VAL A 236 -18.93 -5.70 4.50
N ALA A 237 -18.36 -5.52 3.30
CA ALA A 237 -16.92 -5.67 3.08
C ALA A 237 -16.12 -4.79 4.05
N LEU A 238 -16.53 -3.53 4.23
CA LEU A 238 -15.94 -2.59 5.16
C LEU A 238 -16.00 -3.09 6.63
N PHE A 239 -17.14 -3.59 7.10
CA PHE A 239 -17.27 -4.12 8.46
C PHE A 239 -16.30 -5.25 8.74
N THR A 240 -16.03 -6.09 7.74
CA THR A 240 -15.07 -7.18 7.89
C THR A 240 -13.62 -6.70 7.77
N VAL A 241 -13.36 -5.70 6.93
CA VAL A 241 -12.02 -5.10 6.81
C VAL A 241 -11.53 -4.53 8.14
N ARG A 242 -12.42 -3.95 8.96
CA ARG A 242 -12.08 -3.46 10.31
C ARG A 242 -11.38 -4.53 11.16
N GLU A 243 -11.80 -5.79 11.07
CA GLU A 243 -11.26 -6.89 11.89
C GLU A 243 -9.77 -7.14 11.61
N LEU A 244 -9.29 -6.74 10.43
CA LEU A 244 -7.90 -6.85 10.02
C LEU A 244 -7.00 -5.83 10.73
N PHE A 245 -7.54 -4.68 11.14
CA PHE A 245 -6.81 -3.61 11.83
C PHE A 245 -6.67 -3.93 13.34
N THR A 246 -6.23 -5.14 13.65
CA THR A 246 -5.99 -5.61 15.01
C THR A 246 -4.57 -6.17 15.13
N THR A 247 -4.02 -6.10 16.35
CA THR A 247 -2.69 -6.62 16.66
C THR A 247 -2.70 -7.26 18.04
N ARG A 248 -1.89 -8.31 18.19
CA ARG A 248 -1.67 -8.98 19.48
C ARG A 248 -0.61 -8.27 20.34
N HIS A 249 0.12 -7.32 19.76
CA HIS A 249 1.18 -6.58 20.43
C HIS A 249 0.68 -5.21 20.91
N GLU A 250 0.63 -5.02 22.22
CA GLU A 250 0.13 -3.78 22.84
C GLU A 250 0.89 -2.52 22.34
N THR A 251 2.20 -2.63 22.13
CA THR A 251 3.04 -1.53 21.63
C THR A 251 2.66 -1.05 20.23
N LEU A 252 1.97 -1.88 19.44
CA LEU A 252 1.54 -1.56 18.08
C LEU A 252 0.07 -1.19 17.98
N ARG A 253 -0.68 -1.27 19.10
CA ARG A 253 -2.13 -1.02 19.10
C ARG A 253 -2.45 0.41 18.67
N LEU A 254 -1.77 1.40 19.23
CA LEU A 254 -1.93 2.81 18.84
C LEU A 254 -1.60 3.04 17.37
N ARG A 255 -0.59 2.36 16.84
CA ARG A 255 -0.20 2.45 15.43
C ARG A 255 -1.27 1.88 14.51
N MET A 256 -1.86 0.74 14.88
CA MET A 256 -2.95 0.14 14.11
C MET A 256 -4.24 0.98 14.19
N GLU A 257 -4.51 1.61 15.33
CA GLU A 257 -5.60 2.57 15.49
C GLU A 257 -5.40 3.82 14.61
N LYS A 258 -4.17 4.37 14.54
CA LYS A 258 -3.83 5.48 13.63
C LYS A 258 -3.99 5.09 12.16
N LEU A 259 -3.50 3.91 11.77
CA LEU A 259 -3.65 3.39 10.41
C LEU A 259 -5.12 3.25 10.01
N TRP A 260 -5.95 2.76 10.94
CA TRP A 260 -7.39 2.67 10.75
C TRP A 260 -8.05 4.05 10.60
N GLN A 261 -7.68 5.01 11.46
CA GLN A 261 -8.20 6.37 11.40
C GLN A 261 -7.87 7.05 10.08
N HIS A 262 -6.63 6.90 9.60
CA HIS A 262 -6.19 7.38 8.29
C HIS A 262 -7.00 6.74 7.15
N SER A 263 -7.19 5.42 7.20
CA SER A 263 -7.99 4.69 6.20
C SER A 263 -9.45 5.17 6.15
N ILE A 264 -10.07 5.49 7.30
CA ILE A 264 -11.41 6.09 7.35
C ILE A 264 -11.42 7.49 6.73
N GLU A 265 -10.44 8.32 7.06
CA GLU A 265 -10.37 9.69 6.54
C GLU A 265 -10.25 9.69 5.01
N VAL A 266 -9.34 8.88 4.47
CA VAL A 266 -9.14 8.72 3.02
C VAL A 266 -10.37 8.11 2.36
N GLY A 267 -10.96 7.06 2.93
CA GLY A 267 -12.20 6.47 2.42
C GLY A 267 -13.35 7.48 2.35
N THR A 268 -13.53 8.28 3.40
CA THR A 268 -14.61 9.27 3.47
C THR A 268 -14.39 10.40 2.47
N LEU A 269 -13.15 10.90 2.36
CA LEU A 269 -12.76 11.87 1.34
C LEU A 269 -13.00 11.32 -0.07
N ALA A 270 -12.61 10.06 -0.33
CA ALA A 270 -12.82 9.40 -1.61
C ALA A 270 -14.32 9.29 -1.96
N SER A 271 -15.17 8.96 -0.98
CA SER A 271 -16.62 8.92 -1.14
C SER A 271 -17.19 10.29 -1.54
N VAL A 272 -16.81 11.36 -0.82
CA VAL A 272 -17.27 12.73 -1.11
C VAL A 272 -16.80 13.22 -2.48
N ILE A 273 -15.56 12.89 -2.87
CA ILE A 273 -15.03 13.21 -4.19
C ILE A 273 -15.83 12.48 -5.28
N ALA A 274 -16.13 11.19 -5.06
CA ALA A 274 -16.86 10.35 -6.02
C ALA A 274 -18.30 10.81 -6.29
N GLU A 275 -18.96 11.52 -5.37
CA GLU A 275 -20.27 12.15 -5.62
C GLU A 275 -20.27 13.10 -6.83
N ARG A 276 -19.10 13.65 -7.16
CA ARG A 276 -18.90 14.60 -8.27
C ARG A 276 -18.30 13.93 -9.52
N VAL A 277 -17.89 12.66 -9.44
CA VAL A 277 -17.19 11.96 -10.52
C VAL A 277 -18.08 10.86 -11.09
N PRO A 278 -18.65 11.06 -12.30
CA PRO A 278 -19.45 10.02 -12.95
C PRO A 278 -18.65 8.74 -13.21
N GLY A 279 -19.31 7.59 -13.03
CA GLY A 279 -18.73 6.27 -13.32
C GLY A 279 -17.99 5.61 -12.15
N VAL A 280 -17.88 6.27 -11.00
CA VAL A 280 -17.41 5.65 -9.74
C VAL A 280 -18.46 5.90 -8.67
N SER A 281 -18.99 4.84 -8.04
CA SER A 281 -19.96 5.02 -6.97
C SER A 281 -19.29 5.50 -5.67
N PRO A 282 -19.93 6.34 -4.85
CA PRO A 282 -19.36 6.81 -3.58
C PRO A 282 -18.90 5.68 -2.67
N GLY A 283 -19.69 4.60 -2.55
CA GLY A 283 -19.31 3.48 -1.71
C GLY A 283 -18.17 2.62 -2.29
N GLN A 284 -17.99 2.57 -3.62
CA GLN A 284 -16.82 1.94 -4.24
C GLN A 284 -15.55 2.74 -3.90
N ALA A 285 -15.62 4.07 -3.99
CA ALA A 285 -14.52 4.95 -3.62
C ALA A 285 -14.21 4.90 -2.12
N LEU A 286 -15.25 4.82 -1.27
CA LEU A 286 -15.12 4.59 0.17
C LEU A 286 -14.32 3.31 0.45
N LEU A 287 -14.76 2.18 -0.12
CA LEU A 287 -14.09 0.89 0.06
C LEU A 287 -12.65 0.93 -0.44
N ALA A 288 -12.39 1.52 -1.61
CA ALA A 288 -11.05 1.66 -2.15
C ALA A 288 -10.14 2.53 -1.27
N GLY A 289 -10.64 3.64 -0.74
CA GLY A 289 -9.89 4.50 0.19
C GLY A 289 -9.66 3.84 1.55
N LEU A 290 -10.54 2.97 2.02
CA LEU A 290 -10.32 2.18 3.24
C LEU A 290 -9.27 1.07 3.07
N LEU A 291 -9.14 0.54 1.86
CA LEU A 291 -8.22 -0.53 1.52
C LEU A 291 -6.88 -0.04 0.98
N HIS A 292 -6.72 1.27 0.73
CA HIS A 292 -5.55 1.81 0.04
C HIS A 292 -4.22 1.48 0.75
N ASP A 293 -4.24 1.44 2.09
CA ASP A 293 -3.09 1.18 2.95
C ASP A 293 -3.12 -0.24 3.57
N ILE A 294 -3.93 -1.16 3.03
CA ILE A 294 -4.13 -2.51 3.61
C ILE A 294 -2.82 -3.30 3.76
N GLY A 295 -1.84 -3.07 2.89
CA GLY A 295 -0.55 -3.73 2.94
C GLY A 295 0.31 -3.34 4.15
N ALA A 296 0.03 -2.20 4.81
CA ALA A 296 0.72 -1.82 6.03
C ALA A 296 0.43 -2.78 7.19
N ILE A 297 -0.75 -3.40 7.23
CA ILE A 297 -1.17 -4.32 8.31
C ILE A 297 -0.21 -5.51 8.46
N PRO A 298 -0.03 -6.37 7.43
CA PRO A 298 0.92 -7.48 7.51
C PRO A 298 2.36 -7.02 7.72
N VAL A 299 2.77 -5.88 7.16
CA VAL A 299 4.12 -5.33 7.39
C VAL A 299 4.32 -5.01 8.87
N ILE A 300 3.37 -4.33 9.51
CA ILE A 300 3.42 -4.02 10.94
C ILE A 300 3.41 -5.29 11.79
N GLN A 301 2.56 -6.27 11.44
CA GLN A 301 2.46 -7.52 12.19
C GLN A 301 3.76 -8.33 12.12
N GLN A 302 4.37 -8.45 10.94
CA GLN A 302 5.65 -9.17 10.76
C GLN A 302 6.81 -8.41 11.42
N ALA A 303 6.83 -7.08 11.30
CA ALA A 303 7.84 -6.27 11.96
C ALA A 303 7.77 -6.35 13.49
N ALA A 304 6.60 -6.65 14.05
CA ALA A 304 6.42 -6.87 15.50
C ALA A 304 7.26 -8.02 16.04
N ASP A 305 7.50 -9.05 15.24
CA ASP A 305 8.31 -10.21 15.62
C ASP A 305 9.81 -9.90 15.57
N LEU A 306 10.21 -8.77 14.97
CA LEU A 306 11.59 -8.35 14.81
C LEU A 306 12.04 -7.44 15.98
N PRO A 307 13.09 -7.81 16.74
CA PRO A 307 13.60 -6.97 17.84
C PRO A 307 14.05 -5.57 17.43
N ALA A 308 14.61 -5.40 16.23
CA ALA A 308 15.10 -4.11 15.74
C ALA A 308 13.96 -3.14 15.40
N ALA A 309 12.93 -3.60 14.69
CA ALA A 309 11.77 -2.79 14.33
C ALA A 309 10.92 -2.38 15.55
N ARG A 310 10.98 -3.14 16.65
CA ARG A 310 10.34 -2.77 17.93
C ARG A 310 11.08 -1.67 18.70
N ARG A 311 12.38 -1.47 18.43
CA ARG A 311 13.22 -0.49 19.14
C ARG A 311 13.29 0.84 18.41
N HIS A 312 13.06 0.83 17.10
CA HIS A 312 13.24 1.97 16.21
C HIS A 312 11.97 2.20 15.40
N ASP A 313 11.12 3.12 15.85
CA ASP A 313 9.88 3.47 15.16
C ASP A 313 10.13 3.94 13.72
N ASP A 314 11.21 4.69 13.49
CA ASP A 314 11.59 5.14 12.16
C ASP A 314 11.79 3.96 11.20
N LEU A 315 12.46 2.89 11.64
CA LEU A 315 12.67 1.72 10.80
C LEU A 315 11.34 1.07 10.37
N LEU A 316 10.39 0.99 11.29
CA LEU A 316 9.07 0.47 11.00
C LEU A 316 8.33 1.34 9.97
N GLU A 317 8.41 2.67 10.07
CA GLU A 317 7.82 3.58 9.07
C GLU A 317 8.41 3.37 7.68
N HIS A 318 9.73 3.16 7.58
CA HIS A 318 10.38 2.87 6.30
C HIS A 318 9.90 1.55 5.71
N LEU A 319 9.82 0.50 6.52
CA LEU A 319 9.31 -0.80 6.08
C LEU A 319 7.88 -0.68 5.55
N ILE A 320 7.02 0.05 6.25
CA ILE A 320 5.64 0.30 5.82
C ILE A 320 5.65 1.04 4.48
N THR A 321 6.41 2.13 4.37
CA THR A 321 6.49 2.96 3.16
C THR A 321 6.95 2.14 1.95
N ASP A 322 7.98 1.31 2.11
CA ASP A 322 8.57 0.53 1.02
C ASP A 322 7.71 -0.66 0.58
N LEU A 323 6.93 -1.25 1.49
CA LEU A 323 6.31 -2.56 1.26
C LEU A 323 4.78 -2.51 1.16
N ARG A 324 4.11 -1.50 1.69
CA ARG A 324 2.64 -1.48 1.76
C ARG A 324 1.96 -1.55 0.40
N GLU A 325 2.53 -0.95 -0.65
CA GLU A 325 1.94 -0.98 -1.99
C GLU A 325 1.94 -2.43 -2.50
N GLU A 326 3.11 -3.06 -2.55
CA GLU A 326 3.27 -4.41 -3.09
C GLU A 326 2.53 -5.45 -2.26
N VAL A 327 2.62 -5.35 -0.93
CA VAL A 327 1.91 -6.25 -0.02
C VAL A 327 0.41 -6.05 -0.15
N GLY A 328 -0.06 -4.80 -0.25
CA GLY A 328 -1.48 -4.49 -0.39
C GLY A 328 -2.05 -5.02 -1.71
N VAL A 329 -1.32 -4.87 -2.81
CA VAL A 329 -1.69 -5.45 -4.12
C VAL A 329 -1.75 -6.97 -4.04
N ALA A 330 -0.77 -7.61 -3.41
CA ALA A 330 -0.76 -9.06 -3.24
C ALA A 330 -1.98 -9.54 -2.41
N VAL A 331 -2.29 -8.86 -1.30
CA VAL A 331 -3.47 -9.15 -0.47
C VAL A 331 -4.76 -9.03 -1.28
N LEU A 332 -4.96 -7.92 -1.99
CA LEU A 332 -6.21 -7.68 -2.72
C LEU A 332 -6.38 -8.61 -3.92
N ARG A 333 -5.30 -8.97 -4.62
CA ARG A 333 -5.34 -9.96 -5.71
C ARG A 333 -5.64 -11.36 -5.20
N GLU A 334 -5.03 -11.78 -4.09
CA GLU A 334 -5.34 -13.05 -3.44
C GLU A 334 -6.81 -13.12 -3.00
N TRP A 335 -7.37 -11.98 -2.58
CA TRP A 335 -8.77 -11.86 -2.20
C TRP A 335 -9.72 -11.61 -3.37
N ASP A 336 -9.22 -11.59 -4.61
CA ASP A 336 -10.03 -11.44 -5.83
C ASP A 336 -10.89 -10.16 -5.81
N PHE A 337 -10.30 -9.05 -5.36
CA PHE A 337 -10.92 -7.72 -5.44
C PHE A 337 -10.84 -7.16 -6.87
N PRO A 338 -11.78 -6.28 -7.28
CA PRO A 338 -11.77 -5.68 -8.61
C PRO A 338 -10.49 -4.88 -8.90
N ASP A 339 -10.04 -4.91 -10.16
CA ASP A 339 -8.84 -4.18 -10.62
C ASP A 339 -8.87 -2.68 -10.28
N SER A 340 -10.05 -2.07 -10.22
CA SER A 340 -10.19 -0.67 -9.82
C SER A 340 -9.72 -0.40 -8.38
N VAL A 341 -9.94 -1.36 -7.47
CA VAL A 341 -9.54 -1.28 -6.06
C VAL A 341 -8.05 -1.60 -5.92
N VAL A 342 -7.57 -2.61 -6.66
CA VAL A 342 -6.14 -2.93 -6.73
C VAL A 342 -5.34 -1.73 -7.23
N ALA A 343 -5.81 -1.07 -8.30
CA ALA A 343 -5.19 0.14 -8.83
C ALA A 343 -5.19 1.30 -7.83
N SER A 344 -6.19 1.40 -6.94
CA SER A 344 -6.19 2.42 -5.89
C SER A 344 -5.04 2.24 -4.90
N VAL A 345 -4.65 1.00 -4.57
CA VAL A 345 -3.44 0.74 -3.76
C VAL A 345 -2.19 1.10 -4.56
N GLU A 346 -2.09 0.65 -5.81
CA GLU A 346 -0.93 0.90 -6.68
C GLU A 346 -0.66 2.41 -6.90
N HIS A 347 -1.70 3.25 -6.88
CA HIS A 347 -1.58 4.67 -7.22
C HIS A 347 -1.77 5.63 -6.04
N ALA A 348 -2.09 5.13 -4.83
CA ALA A 348 -2.42 5.97 -3.67
C ALA A 348 -1.38 7.07 -3.39
N GLU A 349 -0.10 6.79 -3.66
CA GLU A 349 1.02 7.70 -3.40
C GLU A 349 1.75 8.21 -4.65
N ARG A 350 1.20 7.93 -5.85
CA ARG A 350 1.77 8.39 -7.11
C ARG A 350 1.38 9.85 -7.37
N PHE A 351 1.98 10.77 -6.63
CA PHE A 351 1.70 12.21 -6.72
C PHE A 351 2.43 12.91 -7.87
N THR A 352 3.37 12.24 -8.53
CA THR A 352 4.20 12.77 -9.61
C THR A 352 4.17 11.84 -10.82
N GLY A 353 4.68 12.34 -11.96
CA GLY A 353 4.68 11.63 -13.23
C GLY A 353 3.70 12.21 -14.24
N ASP A 354 3.51 11.51 -15.34
CA ASP A 354 2.64 11.93 -16.42
C ASP A 354 1.22 11.38 -16.26
N PHE A 355 0.25 12.18 -16.71
CA PHE A 355 -1.15 11.79 -16.80
C PHE A 355 -1.32 10.56 -17.71
N SER A 356 -2.13 9.60 -17.27
CA SER A 356 -2.49 8.41 -18.07
C SER A 356 -3.97 8.10 -17.94
N GLU A 357 -4.65 7.96 -19.08
CA GLU A 357 -6.06 7.56 -19.12
C GLU A 357 -6.29 6.09 -18.75
N ALA A 358 -5.23 5.27 -18.80
CA ALA A 358 -5.29 3.85 -18.45
C ALA A 358 -5.50 3.63 -16.93
N VAL A 359 -5.20 4.63 -16.10
CA VAL A 359 -5.45 4.56 -14.65
C VAL A 359 -6.96 4.58 -14.41
N PRO A 360 -7.54 3.69 -13.58
CA PRO A 360 -8.95 3.77 -13.21
C PRO A 360 -9.27 5.06 -12.45
N LEU A 361 -10.43 5.67 -12.71
CA LEU A 361 -10.86 6.89 -12.00
C LEU A 361 -10.94 6.71 -10.48
N CYS A 362 -11.27 5.50 -10.02
CA CYS A 362 -11.29 5.18 -8.59
C CYS A 362 -9.91 5.35 -7.94
N ALA A 363 -8.84 5.06 -8.68
CA ALA A 363 -7.48 5.25 -8.19
C ALA A 363 -7.13 6.74 -8.06
N ASP A 364 -7.45 7.57 -9.07
CA ASP A 364 -7.25 9.03 -9.00
C ASP A 364 -8.02 9.67 -7.84
N ILE A 365 -9.25 9.19 -7.59
CA ILE A 365 -10.08 9.66 -6.47
C ILE A 365 -9.39 9.35 -5.13
N VAL A 366 -8.83 8.14 -4.97
CA VAL A 366 -8.12 7.74 -3.76
C VAL A 366 -6.80 8.51 -3.61
N THR A 367 -6.02 8.71 -4.68
CA THR A 367 -4.81 9.54 -4.65
C THR A 367 -5.13 10.97 -4.23
N LEU A 368 -6.21 11.57 -4.74
CA LEU A 368 -6.61 12.91 -4.33
C LEU A 368 -7.14 12.95 -2.88
N ALA A 369 -7.87 11.92 -2.46
CA ALA A 369 -8.29 11.78 -1.08
C ALA A 369 -7.09 11.72 -0.12
N GLN A 370 -6.04 10.97 -0.47
CA GLN A 370 -4.78 10.91 0.28
C GLN A 370 -4.13 12.29 0.39
N VAL A 371 -4.03 13.02 -0.73
CA VAL A 371 -3.51 14.39 -0.76
C VAL A 371 -4.28 15.30 0.18
N HIS A 372 -5.61 15.21 0.19
CA HIS A 372 -6.46 15.99 1.09
C HIS A 372 -6.32 15.59 2.57
N ALA A 373 -6.13 14.30 2.87
CA ALA A 373 -5.90 13.80 4.22
C ALA A 373 -4.60 14.35 4.82
N PHE A 374 -3.58 14.58 3.98
CA PHE A 374 -2.31 15.19 4.43
C PHE A 374 -2.39 16.72 4.62
N ILE A 375 -3.46 17.39 4.22
CA ILE A 375 -3.55 18.85 4.41
C ILE A 375 -3.68 19.18 5.90
N GLY A 376 -2.73 19.96 6.40
CA GLY A 376 -2.64 20.33 7.82
C GLY A 376 -1.85 19.35 8.68
N THR A 377 -1.25 18.32 8.09
CA THR A 377 -0.36 17.36 8.77
C THR A 377 1.10 17.59 8.36
N PRO A 378 2.10 17.03 9.08
CA PRO A 378 3.51 17.12 8.69
C PRO A 378 3.79 16.58 7.27
N GLU A 379 3.02 15.59 6.83
CA GLU A 379 3.12 14.94 5.52
C GLU A 379 2.78 15.92 4.37
N GLN A 380 2.08 17.03 4.63
CA GLN A 380 1.83 18.06 3.62
C GLN A 380 3.13 18.60 3.00
N ALA A 381 4.23 18.62 3.75
CA ALA A 381 5.50 19.17 3.30
C ALA A 381 6.16 18.36 2.18
N SER A 382 5.83 17.06 2.04
CA SER A 382 6.37 16.20 0.99
C SER A 382 5.54 16.25 -0.31
N LEU A 383 4.34 16.85 -0.26
CA LEU A 383 3.44 16.89 -1.41
C LEU A 383 3.90 17.91 -2.46
N PRO A 384 3.86 17.55 -3.76
CA PRO A 384 4.01 18.53 -4.82
C PRO A 384 2.82 19.51 -4.83
N PRO A 385 2.98 20.69 -5.47
CA PRO A 385 1.84 21.58 -5.71
C PRO A 385 0.67 20.83 -6.35
N MET A 386 -0.54 21.05 -5.85
CA MET A 386 -1.74 20.28 -6.23
C MET A 386 -1.99 20.26 -7.75
N ASN A 387 -1.69 21.35 -8.46
CA ASN A 387 -1.81 21.45 -9.92
C ASN A 387 -0.78 20.61 -10.70
N ARG A 388 0.23 20.03 -10.04
CA ARG A 388 1.21 19.10 -10.61
C ARG A 388 0.87 17.63 -10.35
N ILE A 389 -0.16 17.35 -9.57
CA ILE A 389 -0.59 15.98 -9.26
C ILE A 389 -1.43 15.46 -10.42
N PRO A 390 -1.07 14.33 -11.08
CA PRO A 390 -1.79 13.82 -12.25
C PRO A 390 -3.28 13.54 -11.98
N ALA A 391 -3.57 12.92 -10.83
CA ALA A 391 -4.94 12.66 -10.39
C ALA A 391 -5.76 13.95 -10.28
N PHE A 392 -5.16 15.01 -9.72
CA PHE A 392 -5.82 16.30 -9.59
C PHE A 392 -6.10 16.94 -10.96
N GLN A 393 -5.12 16.91 -11.87
CA GLN A 393 -5.28 17.44 -13.23
C GLN A 393 -6.42 16.73 -13.98
N ARG A 394 -6.53 15.40 -13.84
CA ARG A 394 -7.63 14.65 -14.44
C ARG A 394 -8.97 15.00 -13.81
N LEU A 395 -9.03 15.07 -12.49
CA LEU A 395 -10.26 15.30 -11.74
C LEU A 395 -10.78 16.73 -11.85
N ALA A 396 -9.94 17.69 -12.25
CA ALA A 396 -10.34 19.07 -12.52
C ALA A 396 -11.48 19.20 -13.55
N ARG A 397 -11.61 18.25 -14.49
CA ARG A 397 -12.73 18.21 -15.45
C ARG A 397 -14.10 17.98 -14.81
N PHE A 398 -14.14 17.54 -13.56
CA PHE A 398 -15.34 17.33 -12.76
C PHE A 398 -15.56 18.46 -11.74
N ASN A 399 -15.02 19.66 -12.02
CA ASN A 399 -15.04 20.83 -11.14
C ASN A 399 -14.34 20.61 -9.78
N ILE A 400 -13.44 19.63 -9.68
CA ILE A 400 -12.60 19.45 -8.49
C ILE A 400 -11.40 20.39 -8.63
N THR A 401 -11.53 21.59 -8.06
CA THR A 401 -10.52 22.66 -8.11
C THR A 401 -9.92 22.89 -6.72
N PRO A 402 -8.80 23.63 -6.58
CA PRO A 402 -8.19 23.85 -5.27
C PRO A 402 -9.10 24.63 -4.32
N GLN A 403 -10.03 25.43 -4.87
CA GLN A 403 -11.04 26.16 -4.10
C GLN A 403 -12.09 25.19 -3.52
N GLU A 404 -12.44 24.13 -4.26
CA GLU A 404 -13.38 23.11 -3.82
C GLU A 404 -12.78 22.11 -2.83
N SER A 405 -11.46 21.95 -2.81
CA SER A 405 -10.78 21.04 -1.89
C SER A 405 -11.13 21.29 -0.42
N LEU A 406 -11.23 22.55 0.01
CA LEU A 406 -11.62 22.89 1.38
C LEU A 406 -13.03 22.43 1.71
N ASN A 407 -13.99 22.67 0.80
CA ASN A 407 -15.37 22.22 0.95
C ASN A 407 -15.46 20.68 1.01
N ILE A 408 -14.71 19.98 0.16
CA ILE A 408 -14.61 18.51 0.19
C ILE A 408 -14.10 18.02 1.54
N ILE A 409 -13.05 18.64 2.09
CA ILE A 409 -12.48 18.28 3.39
C ILE A 409 -13.48 18.52 4.52
N GLU A 410 -14.19 19.66 4.51
CA GLU A 410 -15.20 19.96 5.52
C GLU A 410 -16.37 18.97 5.49
N LEU A 411 -16.88 18.65 4.30
CA LEU A 411 -17.93 17.64 4.11
C LEU A 411 -17.46 16.26 4.58
N ALA A 412 -16.25 15.85 4.20
CA ALA A 412 -15.69 14.57 4.61
C ALA A 412 -15.52 14.50 6.13
N ARG A 413 -14.98 15.54 6.78
CA ARG A 413 -14.85 15.57 8.25
C ARG A 413 -16.18 15.42 8.98
N ALA A 414 -17.25 16.03 8.44
CA ALA A 414 -18.60 15.86 9.00
C ALA A 414 -19.11 14.41 8.89
N GLN A 415 -18.70 13.68 7.85
CA GLN A 415 -19.07 12.29 7.62
C GLN A 415 -18.13 11.28 8.33
N SER A 416 -16.86 11.61 8.56
CA SER A 416 -15.86 10.69 9.11
C SER A 416 -16.23 10.16 10.49
N ALA A 417 -16.81 11.01 11.36
CA ALA A 417 -17.30 10.57 12.67
C ALA A 417 -18.39 9.51 12.55
N THR A 418 -19.30 9.69 11.59
CA THR A 418 -20.37 8.72 11.31
C THR A 418 -19.79 7.41 10.78
N VAL A 419 -18.85 7.47 9.83
CA VAL A 419 -18.20 6.27 9.31
C VAL A 419 -17.45 5.54 10.42
N PHE A 420 -16.73 6.26 11.28
CA PHE A 420 -16.01 5.70 12.43
C PHE A 420 -16.96 4.98 13.40
N GLU A 421 -18.08 5.61 13.79
CA GLU A 421 -19.09 5.00 14.67
C GLU A 421 -19.73 3.75 14.06
N VAL A 422 -19.94 3.75 12.75
CA VAL A 422 -20.59 2.66 12.02
C VAL A 422 -19.66 1.46 11.83
N THR A 423 -18.34 1.71 11.78
CA THR A 423 -17.35 0.68 11.45
C THR A 423 -16.58 0.16 12.66
N GLY A 424 -16.40 0.98 13.70
CA GLY A 424 -15.90 0.57 15.03
C GLY A 424 -16.77 -0.51 15.64
#